data_AF-A0A7Z2K422-F1
#
_entry.id   AF-A0A7Z2K422-F1
#
_cell.length_a   1.000
_cell.length_b   1.000
_cell.length_c   1.000
_cell.angle_alpha   90.00
_cell.angle_beta   90.00
_cell.angle_gamma   90.00
#
_symmetry.space_group_name_H-M   'P 1'
#
loop_
_entity.id
_entity.type
_entity.pdbx_description
1 polymer ?
#
loop_
_entity_poly.entity_id
_entity_poly.type
_entity_poly.pdbx_seq_one_letter_code
_entity_poly.pdbx_strand_id
1 'polypeptide(L)' 'MDEKQSCSLPNCAQTNDQAPLFRAEAYDPIEKKIKEIDLADYKGKWVILFFYTSDFTFV' A
#
# COMPACT_ATOMS: atom_id res chain seq x y z
N MET A 1 30.56 -11.83 -0.26
CA MET A 1 30.13 -11.16 -1.50
C MET A 1 28.71 -11.60 -1.71
N ASP A 2 27.77 -10.90 -1.08
CA ASP A 2 26.35 -11.25 -1.14
C ASP A 2 25.83 -10.97 -2.55
N GLU A 3 25.43 -12.03 -3.25
CA GLU A 3 24.62 -11.91 -4.45
C GLU A 3 23.34 -11.17 -4.08
N LYS A 4 23.26 -9.89 -4.43
CA LYS A 4 22.03 -9.11 -4.36
C LYS A 4 21.04 -9.79 -5.28
N GLN A 5 20.16 -10.62 -4.73
CA GLN A 5 18.95 -11.11 -5.39
C GLN A 5 18.25 -9.89 -5.99
N SER A 6 18.24 -9.77 -7.32
CA SER A 6 17.57 -8.67 -8.00
C SER A 6 16.06 -8.85 -7.80
N CYS A 7 15.50 -8.20 -6.79
CA CYS A 7 14.07 -8.26 -6.60
C CYS A 7 13.39 -7.19 -7.44
N SER A 8 12.40 -7.60 -8.22
CA SER A 8 11.60 -6.71 -9.05
C SER A 8 10.35 -6.26 -8.30
N LEU A 9 10.05 -4.96 -8.41
CA LEU A 9 8.73 -4.44 -8.06
C LEU A 9 7.66 -5.22 -8.87
N PRO A 10 6.48 -5.47 -8.28
CA PRO A 10 5.99 -4.95 -6.99
C PRO A 10 6.29 -5.84 -5.77
N ASN A 11 6.97 -6.98 -5.96
CA ASN A 11 7.04 -8.04 -4.94
C ASN A 11 8.13 -7.84 -3.88
N CYS A 12 9.00 -6.84 -4.06
CA CYS A 12 9.89 -6.34 -3.02
C CYS A 12 9.90 -4.82 -3.04
N ALA A 13 9.79 -4.21 -1.86
CA ALA A 13 9.93 -2.78 -1.66
C ALA A 13 11.12 -2.53 -0.73
N GLN A 14 12.15 -1.85 -1.22
CA GLN A 14 13.27 -1.35 -0.40
C GLN A 14 13.05 0.12 -0.03
N THR A 15 13.78 0.61 0.99
CA THR A 15 13.59 1.96 1.54
C THR A 15 13.87 3.09 0.55
N ASN A 16 14.68 2.83 -0.48
CA ASN A 16 15.04 3.82 -1.50
C ASN A 16 14.21 3.67 -2.78
N ASP A 17 13.35 2.65 -2.87
CA ASP A 17 12.51 2.43 -4.03
C ASP A 17 11.34 3.40 -4.04
N GLN A 18 10.84 3.70 -5.23
CA GLN A 18 9.50 4.29 -5.33
C GLN A 18 8.48 3.26 -4.85
N ALA A 19 7.57 3.67 -3.97
CA ALA A 19 6.51 2.80 -3.50
C ALA A 19 5.70 2.24 -4.70
N PRO A 20 5.41 0.93 -4.74
CA PRO A 20 4.57 0.34 -5.78
C PRO A 20 3.22 1.05 -5.83
N LEU A 21 2.82 1.52 -7.02
CA LEU A 21 1.49 2.09 -7.20
C LEU A 21 0.44 0.99 -7.03
N PHE A 22 -0.64 1.34 -6.32
CA PHE A 22 -1.82 0.50 -6.20
C PHE A 22 -3.06 1.35 -6.41
N ARG A 23 -4.12 0.66 -6.83
CA ARG A 23 -5.46 1.21 -6.97
C ARG A 23 -6.44 0.20 -6.40
N ALA A 24 -7.31 0.62 -5.51
CA ALA A 24 -8.22 -0.27 -4.80
C ALA A 24 -9.50 0.43 -4.40
N GLU A 25 -10.55 -0.35 -4.20
CA GLU A 25 -11.77 0.12 -3.54
C GLU A 25 -11.52 0.23 -2.02
N ALA A 26 -11.88 1.37 -1.44
CA ALA A 26 -11.77 1.65 -0.01
C ALA A 26 -13.05 2.29 0.51
N TYR A 27 -13.36 2.03 1.78
CA TYR A 27 -14.50 2.64 2.45
C TYR A 27 -14.14 4.04 2.98
N ASP A 28 -14.90 5.06 2.54
CA ASP A 28 -14.79 6.42 3.05
C ASP A 28 -15.74 6.61 4.25
N PRO A 29 -15.22 6.87 5.47
CA PRO A 29 -16.04 7.01 6.67
C PRO A 29 -16.85 8.31 6.73
N ILE A 30 -16.43 9.35 6.01
CA ILE A 30 -17.15 10.63 5.90
C ILE A 30 -18.29 10.45 4.90
N GLU A 31 -17.95 9.91 3.72
CA GLU A 31 -18.82 9.56 2.60
C GLU A 31 -19.91 8.53 2.94
N LYS A 32 -19.55 7.59 3.81
CA LYS A 32 -20.23 6.29 4.02
C LYS A 32 -20.41 5.51 2.72
N LYS A 33 -19.39 5.54 1.87
CA LYS A 33 -19.42 4.93 0.52
C LYS A 33 -18.10 4.27 0.19
N ILE A 34 -18.16 3.29 -0.71
CA ILE A 34 -16.98 2.72 -1.35
C ILE A 34 -16.53 3.70 -2.44
N LYS A 35 -15.23 4.00 -2.45
CA LYS A 35 -14.57 4.83 -3.46
C LYS A 35 -13.30 4.14 -3.94
N GLU A 36 -12.93 4.40 -5.17
CA GLU A 36 -11.63 4.01 -5.68
C GLU A 36 -10.57 5.00 -5.19
N ILE A 37 -9.47 4.47 -4.65
CA ILE A 37 -8.30 5.25 -4.22
C ILE A 37 -7.07 4.85 -5.05
N ASP A 38 -6.21 5.82 -5.34
CA ASP A 38 -4.93 5.62 -6.00
C ASP A 38 -3.80 6.18 -5.13
N LEU A 39 -2.72 5.44 -4.95
CA LEU A 39 -1.55 5.91 -4.20
C LEU A 39 -1.00 7.24 -4.76
N ALA A 40 -1.11 7.45 -6.08
CA ALA A 40 -0.63 8.66 -6.74
C ALA A 40 -1.35 9.93 -6.26
N ASP A 41 -2.61 9.83 -5.83
CA ASP A 41 -3.42 10.96 -5.34
C ASP A 41 -2.91 11.51 -4.00
N TYR A 42 -2.11 10.73 -3.27
CA TYR A 42 -1.52 11.12 -1.99
C TYR A 42 -0.13 11.75 -2.11
N LYS A 43 0.38 12.01 -3.33
CA LYS A 43 1.67 12.68 -3.54
C LYS A 43 1.74 14.01 -2.78
N GLY A 44 2.87 14.25 -2.11
CA GLY A 44 3.08 15.42 -1.26
C GLY A 44 2.57 15.27 0.17
N LYS A 45 1.99 14.12 0.54
CA LYS A 45 1.63 13.75 1.90
C LYS A 45 2.42 12.52 2.34
N TRP A 46 2.69 12.40 3.64
CA TRP A 46 3.18 11.15 4.20
C TRP A 46 2.04 10.14 4.28
N VAL A 47 2.29 8.93 3.80
CA VAL A 47 1.32 7.82 3.79
C VAL A 47 1.91 6.67 4.59
N ILE A 48 1.11 6.14 5.52
CA ILE A 48 1.42 4.90 6.24
C ILE A 48 0.49 3.82 5.67
N LEU A 49 1.07 2.84 4.97
CA LEU A 49 0.37 1.67 4.47
C LEU A 49 0.75 0.46 5.34
N PHE A 50 -0.24 -0.24 5.87
CA PHE A 50 -0.05 -1.46 6.64
C PHE A 50 -1.00 -2.54 6.12
N PHE A 51 -0.57 -3.80 6.22
CA PHE A 51 -1.37 -4.95 5.86
C PHE A 51 -1.71 -5.74 7.14
N TYR A 52 -2.93 -6.22 7.23
CA TYR A 52 -3.38 -7.14 8.27
C TYR A 52 -4.02 -8.36 7.61
N THR A 53 -4.16 -9.44 8.36
CA THR A 53 -4.48 -10.76 7.78
C THR A 53 -5.94 -10.92 7.38
N SER A 54 -6.88 -10.53 8.24
CA SER A 54 -8.32 -10.68 8.00
C SER A 54 -9.12 -9.75 8.91
N ASP A 55 -10.33 -9.41 8.47
CA ASP A 55 -11.33 -8.75 9.30
C ASP A 55 -11.90 -9.72 10.35
N PHE A 56 -12.41 -9.16 11.46
CA PHE A 56 -13.13 -9.87 12.53
C PHE A 56 -12.39 -11.07 13.15
N THR A 57 -11.09 -10.91 13.41
CA THR A 57 -10.34 -11.89 14.23
C THR A 57 -10.75 -11.79 15.70
N PHE A 58 -10.67 -12.91 16.43
CA PHE A 58 -10.85 -12.90 17.89
C PHE A 58 -9.76 -12.07 18.56
N VAL A 59 -10.15 -11.26 19.55
CA VAL A 59 -9.26 -10.42 20.38
C VAL A 59 -9.44 -10.82 21.84
#